data_AF-A0A699Z3C3-F1
#
_entry.id   AF-A0A699Z3C3-F1
#
_cell.length_a   1.000
_cell.length_b   1.000
_cell.length_c   1.000
_cell.angle_alpha   90.00
_cell.angle_beta   90.00
_cell.angle_gamma   90.00
#
_symmetry.space_group_name_H-M   'P 1'
#
loop_
_entity.id
_entity.type
_entity.pdbx_description
1 polymer ?
#
loop_
_entity_poly.entity_id
_entity_poly.type
_entity_poly.pdbx_seq_one_letter_code
_entity_poly.pdbx_strand_id
1 'polypeptide(L)'
;MPAAFAPDLTRPPGAVVAHAGIAGLALDLYNQLLPHLQEGMEGEEGGGALGLVLAARCCLNRHWRPRAIGVQTFGSPSVLAHRDGGGGDKVLQVLGLLSSAVRSFVLEHDPVPKAFITADPTYLML
;
A
#
# COMPACT_ATOMS: atom_id res chain seq x y z
N MET A 1 5.00 -9.64 11.39
CA MET A 1 5.21 -8.47 12.28
C MET A 1 5.10 -7.18 11.46
N PRO A 2 4.51 -6.10 11.99
CA PRO A 2 4.45 -4.81 11.32
C PRO A 2 5.82 -4.12 11.30
N ALA A 3 6.11 -3.36 10.25
CA ALA A 3 7.31 -2.55 10.10
C ALA A 3 6.93 -1.13 9.64
N ALA A 4 7.73 -0.12 10.00
CA ALA A 4 7.51 1.24 9.50
C ALA A 4 7.68 1.28 7.97
N PHE A 5 6.70 1.84 7.27
CA PHE A 5 6.72 1.94 5.81
C PHE A 5 7.23 3.32 5.40
N ALA A 6 8.36 3.36 4.71
CA ALA A 6 9.00 4.60 4.23
C ALA A 6 8.99 5.71 5.30
N PRO A 7 9.55 5.45 6.49
CA PRO A 7 9.37 6.31 7.68
C PRO A 7 9.81 7.75 7.42
N ASP A 8 10.84 7.95 6.62
CA ASP A 8 11.40 9.27 6.32
C ASP A 8 10.64 10.04 5.23
N LEU A 9 9.75 9.35 4.51
CA LEU A 9 9.00 9.93 3.38
C LEU A 9 7.54 10.22 3.74
N THR A 10 7.02 9.59 4.79
CA THR A 10 5.65 9.81 5.27
C THR A 10 5.57 11.09 6.12
N ARG A 11 4.40 11.71 6.14
CA ARG A 11 4.12 12.89 6.98
C ARG A 11 2.84 12.67 7.79
N PRO A 12 2.92 12.58 9.14
CA PRO A 12 4.14 12.62 9.94
C PRO A 12 5.07 11.40 9.69
N PRO A 13 6.37 11.48 10.04
CA PRO A 13 7.29 10.36 9.87
C PRO A 13 6.82 9.10 10.58
N GLY A 14 6.88 7.97 9.88
CA GLY A 14 6.41 6.67 10.37
C GLY A 14 4.90 6.58 10.57
N ALA A 15 4.10 7.45 9.94
CA ALA A 15 2.64 7.42 10.01
C ALA A 15 2.03 6.14 9.42
N VAL A 16 2.73 5.49 8.49
CA VAL A 16 2.27 4.26 7.82
C VAL A 16 3.13 3.09 8.28
N VAL A 17 2.46 1.99 8.63
CA VAL A 17 3.08 0.69 8.87
C VAL A 17 2.66 -0.30 7.80
N ALA A 18 3.56 -1.23 7.48
CA ALA A 18 3.33 -2.27 6.50
C ALA A 18 3.61 -3.66 7.09
N HIS A 19 3.04 -4.71 6.50
CA HIS A 19 3.47 -6.08 6.78
C HIS A 19 4.95 -6.24 6.40
N ALA A 20 5.83 -6.60 7.36
CA ALA A 20 7.28 -6.55 7.18
C ALA A 20 7.78 -7.33 5.95
N GLY A 21 7.23 -8.53 5.71
CA GLY A 21 7.61 -9.34 4.55
C GLY A 21 7.31 -8.64 3.21
N ILE A 22 6.18 -7.94 3.12
CA ILE A 22 5.80 -7.22 1.90
C ILE A 22 6.59 -5.93 1.76
N ALA A 23 6.84 -5.23 2.88
CA ALA A 23 7.65 -4.02 2.89
C ALA A 23 9.11 -4.29 2.45
N GLY A 24 9.69 -5.41 2.90
CA GLY A 24 11.03 -5.85 2.49
C GLY A 24 11.08 -6.18 1.00
N LEU A 25 10.17 -7.04 0.52
CA LEU A 25 10.09 -7.39 -0.91
C LEU A 25 9.87 -6.17 -1.79
N ALA A 26 9.00 -5.24 -1.39
CA ALA A 26 8.75 -4.02 -2.13
C ALA A 26 9.99 -3.11 -2.19
N LEU A 27 10.79 -3.02 -1.11
CA LEU A 27 12.04 -2.27 -1.12
C LEU A 27 13.04 -2.86 -2.13
N ASP A 28 13.22 -4.17 -2.09
CA ASP A 28 14.17 -4.87 -2.96
C ASP A 28 13.79 -4.71 -4.43
N LEU A 29 12.51 -4.94 -4.75
CA LEU A 29 11.99 -4.80 -6.11
C LEU A 29 11.98 -3.35 -6.57
N TYR A 30 11.62 -2.40 -5.71
CA TYR A 30 11.65 -0.98 -6.06
C TYR A 30 13.04 -0.55 -6.55
N ASN A 31 14.10 -0.96 -5.84
CA ASN A 31 15.46 -0.60 -6.24
C ASN A 31 15.85 -1.22 -7.60
N GLN A 32 15.38 -2.43 -7.89
CA GLN A 32 15.63 -3.11 -9.17
C GLN A 32 14.82 -2.50 -10.31
N LEU A 33 13.57 -2.14 -10.05
CA LEU A 33 12.63 -1.63 -11.05
C LEU A 33 12.76 -0.13 -11.27
N LEU A 34 13.41 0.61 -10.36
CA LEU A 34 13.53 2.06 -10.42
C LEU A 34 13.94 2.61 -11.80
N PRO A 35 14.96 2.04 -12.51
CA PRO A 35 15.32 2.52 -13.84
C PRO A 35 14.16 2.44 -14.85
N HIS A 36 13.35 1.39 -14.77
CA HIS A 36 12.21 1.15 -15.67
C HIS A 36 10.98 1.98 -15.28
N LEU A 37 10.78 2.20 -13.97
CA LEU A 37 9.66 3.00 -13.44
C LEU A 37 9.80 4.50 -13.75
N GLN A 38 11.03 4.99 -13.98
CA GLN A 38 11.29 6.37 -14.40
C GLN A 38 10.98 6.60 -15.88
N GLU A 39 11.08 5.55 -16.71
CA GLU A 39 10.81 5.61 -18.15
C GLU A 39 9.31 5.49 -18.48
N GLY A 40 8.53 4.82 -17.61
CA GLY A 40 7.07 4.70 -17.71
C GLY A 40 6.35 5.47 -16.62
N MET A 41 6.00 6.74 -16.87
CA MET A 41 5.33 7.61 -15.87
C MET A 41 3.79 7.51 -15.83
N GLU A 42 3.20 6.60 -16.61
CA GLU A 42 1.76 6.34 -16.62
C GLU A 42 1.57 4.82 -16.63
N GLY A 43 0.95 4.29 -15.57
CA GLY A 43 0.88 2.84 -15.39
C GLY A 43 -0.32 2.43 -14.55
N GLU A 44 -1.10 1.51 -15.11
CA GLU A 44 -2.07 0.71 -14.38
C GLU A 44 -1.33 -0.52 -13.85
N GLU A 45 -1.00 -0.53 -12.55
CA GLU A 45 -0.19 -1.57 -11.94
C GLU A 45 -1.12 -2.61 -11.29
N GLY A 46 -1.22 -3.78 -11.94
CA GLY A 46 -1.87 -4.96 -11.39
C GLY A 46 -0.87 -5.79 -10.60
N GLY A 47 -1.08 -5.97 -9.30
CA GLY A 47 -0.03 -6.64 -8.49
C GLY A 47 -0.38 -7.00 -7.06
N GLY A 48 -1.67 -7.04 -6.71
CA GLY A 48 -2.10 -7.36 -5.35
C GLY A 48 -1.50 -6.40 -4.31
N ALA A 49 -1.24 -6.93 -3.11
CA ALA A 49 -0.69 -6.16 -1.99
C ALA A 49 0.70 -5.53 -2.28
N LEU A 50 1.52 -6.21 -3.09
CA LEU A 50 2.87 -5.76 -3.44
C LEU A 50 2.84 -4.57 -4.40
N GLY A 51 1.99 -4.62 -5.43
CA GLY A 51 1.82 -3.52 -6.39
C GLY A 51 1.37 -2.22 -5.69
N LEU A 52 0.45 -2.32 -4.74
CA LEU A 52 0.04 -1.16 -3.94
C LEU A 52 1.21 -0.52 -3.16
N VAL A 53 2.06 -1.35 -2.55
CA VAL A 53 3.20 -0.88 -1.75
C VAL A 53 4.29 -0.26 -2.66
N LEU A 54 4.50 -0.80 -3.85
CA LEU A 54 5.41 -0.24 -4.87
C LEU A 54 4.92 1.13 -5.36
N ALA A 55 3.66 1.21 -5.81
CA ALA A 55 3.05 2.45 -6.26
C ALA A 55 3.08 3.54 -5.18
N ALA A 56 2.77 3.17 -3.92
CA ALA A 56 2.89 4.06 -2.77
C ALA A 56 4.32 4.61 -2.61
N ARG A 57 5.33 3.75 -2.78
CA ARG A 57 6.74 4.16 -2.69
C ARG A 57 7.14 5.08 -3.84
N CYS A 58 6.67 4.83 -5.05
CA CYS A 58 6.88 5.70 -6.22
C CYS A 58 6.28 7.10 -6.00
N CYS A 59 5.08 7.19 -5.41
CA CYS A 59 4.48 8.47 -5.01
C CYS A 59 5.31 9.22 -3.98
N LEU A 60 5.72 8.54 -2.90
CA LEU A 60 6.47 9.13 -1.81
C LEU A 60 7.83 9.67 -2.26
N ASN A 61 8.49 8.98 -3.20
CA ASN A 61 9.75 9.44 -3.81
C ASN A 61 9.56 10.46 -4.94
N ARG A 62 8.31 10.90 -5.20
CA ARG A 62 7.95 11.86 -6.26
C ARG A 62 8.29 11.41 -7.68
N HIS A 63 8.51 10.11 -7.88
CA HIS A 63 8.72 9.56 -9.22
C HIS A 63 7.42 9.59 -10.01
N TRP A 64 6.29 9.34 -9.35
CA TRP A 64 4.97 9.36 -9.99
C TRP A 64 4.07 10.43 -9.39
N ARG A 65 3.25 11.05 -10.24
CA ARG A 65 2.19 11.95 -9.77
C ARG A 65 1.01 11.12 -9.28
N PRO A 66 0.41 11.44 -8.12
CA PRO A 66 -0.71 10.66 -7.59
C PRO A 66 -1.93 10.48 -8.51
N ARG A 67 -2.13 11.41 -9.45
CA ARG A 67 -3.22 11.35 -10.44
C ARG A 67 -2.94 10.40 -11.61
N ALA A 68 -1.69 9.98 -11.80
CA ALA A 68 -1.26 9.16 -12.92
C ALA A 68 -1.21 7.65 -12.59
N ILE A 69 -1.71 7.27 -11.42
CA ILE A 69 -1.56 5.91 -10.88
C ILE A 69 -2.93 5.26 -10.79
N GLY A 70 -3.07 4.08 -11.37
CA GLY A 70 -4.15 3.14 -11.12
C GLY A 70 -3.57 1.85 -10.56
N VAL A 71 -3.86 1.50 -9.31
CA VAL A 71 -3.51 0.21 -8.73
C VAL A 71 -4.74 -0.66 -8.70
N GLN A 72 -4.63 -1.85 -9.30
CA GLN A 72 -5.66 -2.86 -9.21
C GLN A 72 -5.16 -4.07 -8.44
N THR A 73 -5.95 -4.49 -7.46
CA THR A 73 -5.66 -5.68 -6.68
C THR A 73 -6.76 -6.71 -6.82
N PHE A 74 -6.40 -7.98 -6.86
CA PHE A 74 -7.32 -9.10 -6.85
C PHE A 74 -7.03 -9.94 -5.61
N GLY A 75 -8.03 -10.15 -4.75
CA GLY A 75 -7.93 -11.07 -3.62
C GLY A 75 -6.76 -10.77 -2.66
N SER A 76 -6.33 -9.51 -2.54
CA SER A 76 -5.13 -9.16 -1.77
C SER A 76 -5.44 -8.85 -0.30
N PRO A 77 -4.61 -9.28 0.66
CA PRO A 77 -4.78 -8.86 2.05
C PRO A 77 -4.46 -7.38 2.22
N SER A 78 -5.01 -6.75 3.26
CA SER A 78 -4.58 -5.42 3.67
C SER A 78 -3.20 -5.50 4.32
N VAL A 79 -2.20 -4.88 3.69
CA VAL A 79 -0.80 -4.93 4.14
C VAL A 79 -0.27 -3.58 4.61
N LEU A 80 -1.10 -2.53 4.54
CA LEU A 80 -0.78 -1.18 5.01
C LEU A 80 -1.80 -0.76 6.05
N ALA A 81 -1.34 -0.07 7.08
CA ALA A 81 -2.19 0.54 8.08
C ALA A 81 -1.63 1.89 8.52
N HIS A 82 -2.52 2.79 8.93
CA HIS A 82 -2.11 4.01 9.63
C HIS A 82 -1.77 3.64 11.07
N ARG A 83 -0.66 4.17 11.60
CA ARG A 83 -0.15 3.84 12.95
C ARG A 83 -1.18 4.06 14.07
N ASP A 84 -2.05 5.06 13.91
CA ASP A 84 -3.09 5.44 14.87
C ASP A 84 -4.48 4.92 14.48
N GLY A 85 -4.56 3.97 13.53
CA GLY A 85 -5.83 3.48 12.99
C GLY A 85 -6.56 4.50 12.09
N GLY A 86 -7.83 4.20 11.77
CA GLY A 86 -8.69 5.02 10.89
C GLY A 86 -8.72 4.60 9.42
N GLY A 87 -8.36 3.35 9.13
CA GLY A 87 -8.68 2.68 7.87
C GLY A 87 -7.82 3.08 6.66
N GLY A 88 -8.23 2.60 5.48
CA GLY A 88 -7.51 2.77 4.22
C GLY A 88 -7.41 4.22 3.74
N ASP A 89 -8.44 5.03 3.94
CA ASP A 89 -8.45 6.42 3.45
C ASP A 89 -7.35 7.28 4.09
N LYS A 90 -7.09 7.11 5.39
CA LYS A 90 -5.98 7.78 6.06
C LYS A 90 -4.63 7.35 5.51
N VAL A 91 -4.47 6.05 5.21
CA VAL A 91 -3.25 5.54 4.57
C VAL A 91 -3.05 6.20 3.22
N LEU A 92 -4.08 6.22 2.37
CA LEU A 92 -4.00 6.84 1.04
C LEU A 92 -3.71 8.34 1.13
N GLN A 93 -4.33 9.05 2.08
CA GLN A 93 -4.05 10.46 2.33
C GLN A 93 -2.58 10.72 2.68
N VAL A 94 -2.00 9.94 3.59
CA VAL A 94 -0.59 10.07 3.97
C VAL A 94 0.36 9.74 2.81
N LEU A 95 0.00 8.76 1.98
CA LEU A 95 0.74 8.38 0.77
C LEU A 95 0.54 9.37 -0.39
N GLY A 96 -0.38 10.32 -0.25
CA GLY A 96 -0.76 11.28 -1.27
C GLY A 96 -1.55 10.66 -2.43
N LEU A 97 -2.04 9.42 -2.30
CA LEU A 97 -2.82 8.70 -3.31
C LEU A 97 -4.30 9.11 -3.26
N LEU A 98 -4.96 9.15 -4.43
CA LEU A 98 -6.40 9.32 -4.50
C LEU A 98 -7.11 8.01 -4.17
N SER A 99 -8.27 8.04 -3.52
CA SER A 99 -9.09 6.85 -3.30
C SER A 99 -9.50 6.17 -4.62
N SER A 100 -9.72 6.97 -5.67
CA SER A 100 -10.01 6.47 -7.02
C SER A 100 -8.81 5.80 -7.70
N ALA A 101 -7.59 6.03 -7.19
CA ALA A 101 -6.37 5.44 -7.74
C ALA A 101 -6.20 3.97 -7.34
N VAL A 102 -6.96 3.47 -6.35
CA VAL A 102 -6.84 2.08 -5.88
C VAL A 102 -8.18 1.39 -6.02
N ARG A 103 -8.21 0.27 -6.76
CA ARG A 103 -9.39 -0.57 -6.90
C ARG A 103 -9.05 -2.00 -6.50
N SER A 104 -9.84 -2.56 -5.59
CA SER A 104 -9.69 -3.96 -5.17
C SER A 104 -10.89 -4.78 -5.63
N PHE A 105 -10.61 -5.90 -6.27
CA PHE A 105 -11.58 -6.89 -6.70
C PHE A 105 -11.44 -8.12 -5.82
N VAL A 106 -12.56 -8.60 -5.28
CA VAL A 106 -12.59 -9.75 -4.37
C VAL A 106 -13.56 -10.77 -4.94
N LEU A 107 -13.11 -12.03 -5.04
CA LEU A 107 -13.96 -13.12 -5.50
C LEU A 107 -14.90 -13.58 -4.39
N GLU A 108 -16.04 -14.13 -4.79
CA GLU A 108 -16.99 -14.73 -3.86
C GLU A 108 -16.30 -15.84 -3.06
N HIS A 109 -16.37 -15.73 -1.73
CA HIS A 109 -15.70 -16.62 -0.76
C HIS A 109 -14.17 -16.57 -0.68
N ASP A 110 -13.50 -15.60 -1.30
CA ASP A 110 -12.05 -15.44 -1.12
C ASP A 110 -11.72 -15.04 0.34
N PRO A 111 -10.99 -15.86 1.11
CA PRO A 111 -10.62 -15.52 2.47
C PRO A 111 -9.40 -14.61 2.55
N VAL A 112 -8.61 -14.47 1.47
CA VAL A 112 -7.32 -13.79 1.48
C VAL A 112 -7.43 -12.30 1.85
N PRO A 113 -8.41 -11.52 1.35
CA PRO A 113 -8.60 -10.14 1.79
C PRO A 113 -8.88 -9.97 3.29
N LYS A 114 -9.37 -11.04 3.95
CA LYS A 114 -9.64 -11.06 5.39
C LYS A 114 -8.42 -11.46 6.21
N ALA A 115 -7.31 -11.87 5.57
CA ALA A 115 -6.09 -12.16 6.30
C ALA A 115 -5.61 -10.92 7.06
N PHE A 116 -5.08 -11.14 8.27
CA PHE A 116 -4.66 -10.09 9.22
C PHE A 116 -5.78 -9.25 9.84
N ILE A 117 -7.05 -9.52 9.54
CA ILE A 117 -8.17 -9.03 10.34
C ILE A 117 -8.32 -9.97 11.54
N THR A 118 -7.78 -9.57 12.68
CA THR A 118 -8.11 -10.21 13.96
C THR A 118 -9.48 -9.70 14.41
N ALA A 119 -10.49 -10.57 14.39
CA ALA A 119 -11.66 -10.42 15.26
C ALA A 119 -11.24 -10.83 16.68
N ASP A 120 -10.34 -10.07 17.28
CA ASP A 120 -9.97 -10.22 18.68
C ASP A 120 -11.02 -9.46 19.51
N PRO A 121 -11.74 -10.07 20.46
CA PRO A 121 -12.72 -9.38 21.30
C PRO A 121 -12.10 -8.29 22.19
N THR A 122 -10.77 -8.22 22.30
CA THR A 122 -10.05 -7.11 22.96
C THR A 122 -9.74 -5.93 22.02
N TYR A 123 -9.88 -6.11 20.71
CA TYR A 123 -9.82 -5.04 19.71
C TYR A 123 -11.23 -4.54 19.41
N LEU A 124 -11.65 -3.48 20.11
CA LEU A 124 -12.82 -2.72 19.69
C LEU A 124 -12.49 -2.04 18.36
N MET A 125 -13.17 -2.44 17.28
CA MET A 125 -13.26 -1.63 16.07
C MET A 125 -14.07 -0.38 16.43
N LEU A 126 -13.37 0.69 16.81
CA LEU A 126 -13.90 2.05 16.97
C LEU A 126 -13.81 2.80 15.64
#